data_AF-A0A9W4L2X7-F1
#
_entry.id   AF-A0A9W4L2X7-F1
#
_cell.length_a   1.000
_cell.length_b   1.000
_cell.length_c   1.000
_cell.angle_alpha   90.00
_cell.angle_beta   90.00
_cell.angle_gamma   90.00
#
_symmetry.space_group_name_H-M   'P 1'
#
loop_
_entity.id
_entity.type
_entity.pdbx_description
1 polymer ?
#
loop_
_entity_poly.entity_id
_entity_poly.type
_entity_poly.pdbx_seq_one_letter_code
_entity_poly.pdbx_strand_id
1 'polypeptide(L)'
;MKIKPYKNPLIAAIEKQNKLIQHSIASANLIKNIPPVFREIRESAIAVGNVDQIMKSVIPLYKIQDTFEKISKGIKQTKEDMEVFQVTIVELGYPPHYDVDISQMRMINRDFIVDKKQVVEYIDEFMAWNYDATAIYEMLIKWEGKKFLERRIQILRNVVKAHNQGMYHLAVLGIISQYEGLIVDAFSITGFVNGSIQQILLEYLLKHESMNSFGFDKVIFDYYNSNILVSFRHGEELGADISRHAILHGGHTDYGTLPVSLKVILLFDFLVDAIEELTPERILECQMAVEQKRKK
;
A
#
# COMPACT_ATOMS: atom_id res chain seq x y z
N MET A 1 -20.18 47.79 37.29
CA MET A 1 -20.99 47.09 36.26
C MET A 1 -20.07 46.79 35.08
N LYS A 2 -19.59 45.55 34.89
CA LYS A 2 -18.69 45.18 33.78
C LYS A 2 -19.53 44.70 32.59
N ILE A 3 -19.56 45.49 31.52
CA ILE A 3 -20.25 45.15 30.26
C ILE A 3 -19.37 44.13 29.53
N LYS A 4 -19.90 42.93 29.25
CA LYS A 4 -19.24 41.97 28.35
C LYS A 4 -19.24 42.54 26.93
N PRO A 5 -18.12 42.53 26.19
CA PRO A 5 -18.10 43.01 24.82
C PRO A 5 -18.98 42.12 23.94
N TYR A 6 -19.93 42.74 23.25
CA TYR A 6 -20.79 42.11 22.26
C TYR A 6 -19.92 41.72 21.05
N LYS A 7 -19.61 40.42 20.91
CA LYS A 7 -18.94 39.93 19.69
C LYS A 7 -19.92 40.09 18.53
N ASN A 8 -19.52 40.88 17.52
CA ASN A 8 -20.29 41.06 16.29
C ASN A 8 -20.54 39.67 15.63
N PRO A 9 -21.80 39.25 15.45
CA PRO A 9 -22.12 37.93 14.88
C PRO A 9 -21.52 37.70 13.50
N LEU A 10 -21.31 38.76 12.72
CA LEU A 10 -20.64 38.68 11.41
C LEU A 10 -19.17 38.28 11.54
N ILE A 11 -18.47 38.82 12.54
CA ILE A 11 -17.05 38.51 12.79
C ILE A 11 -16.91 37.08 13.29
N ALA A 12 -17.82 36.63 14.17
CA ALA A 12 -17.85 35.23 14.62
C ALA A 12 -18.17 34.25 13.48
N ALA A 13 -19.01 34.64 12.52
CA ALA A 13 -19.31 33.84 11.32
C ALA A 13 -18.10 33.77 10.37
N ILE A 14 -17.40 34.88 10.14
CA ILE A 14 -16.18 34.94 9.32
C ILE A 14 -15.04 34.15 9.96
N GLU A 15 -14.86 34.24 11.28
CA GLU A 15 -13.86 33.44 12.02
C GLU A 15 -14.15 31.93 11.93
N LYS A 16 -15.43 31.54 12.05
CA LYS A 16 -15.87 30.15 11.89
C LYS A 16 -15.64 29.65 10.46
N GLN A 17 -15.93 30.49 9.46
CA GLN A 17 -15.74 30.20 8.04
C GLN A 17 -14.25 30.06 7.68
N ASN A 18 -13.40 30.95 8.19
CA ASN A 18 -11.95 30.85 8.00
C ASN A 18 -11.37 29.59 8.65
N LYS A 19 -11.86 29.18 9.83
CA LYS A 19 -11.46 27.91 10.45
C LYS A 19 -11.85 26.70 9.62
N LEU A 20 -13.04 26.70 9.02
CA LEU A 20 -13.51 25.64 8.13
C LEU A 20 -12.68 25.58 6.85
N ILE A 21 -12.35 26.73 6.25
CA ILE A 21 -11.49 26.81 5.07
C ILE A 21 -10.07 26.30 5.38
N GLN A 22 -9.48 26.70 6.50
CA GLN A 22 -8.16 26.22 6.92
C GLN A 22 -8.14 24.71 7.19
N HIS A 23 -9.22 24.18 7.80
CA HIS A 23 -9.35 22.74 8.00
C HIS A 23 -9.48 21.99 6.66
N SER A 24 -10.20 22.54 5.68
CA SER A 24 -10.34 21.97 4.33
C SER A 24 -9.03 22.02 3.52
N ILE A 25 -8.24 23.08 3.66
CA ILE A 25 -6.90 23.19 3.03
C ILE A 25 -5.93 22.17 3.66
N ALA A 26 -6.04 21.91 4.97
CA ALA A 26 -5.27 20.86 5.64
C ALA A 26 -5.66 19.46 5.11
N SER A 27 -6.96 19.19 4.95
CA SER A 27 -7.48 17.97 4.31
C SER A 27 -7.02 17.80 2.86
N ALA A 28 -6.87 18.90 2.11
CA ALA A 28 -6.39 18.89 0.73
C ALA A 28 -4.86 18.71 0.64
N ASN A 29 -4.09 19.17 1.63
CA ASN A 29 -2.65 18.93 1.67
C ASN A 29 -2.29 17.49 2.05
N LEU A 30 -3.19 16.75 2.70
CA LEU A 30 -3.08 15.29 2.92
C LEU A 30 -3.16 14.47 1.60
N ILE A 31 -3.50 15.09 0.47
CA ILE A 31 -3.68 14.45 -0.86
C ILE A 31 -2.37 14.45 -1.69
N LYS A 32 -1.28 15.01 -1.16
CA LYS A 32 -0.03 15.16 -1.93
C LYS A 32 0.74 13.86 -2.19
N ASN A 33 0.48 12.80 -1.41
CA ASN A 33 1.20 11.51 -1.49
C ASN A 33 0.26 10.35 -1.84
N ILE A 34 -0.69 10.55 -2.77
CA ILE A 34 -1.57 9.46 -3.18
C ILE A 34 -1.02 8.77 -4.46
N PRO A 35 -0.97 7.42 -4.52
CA PRO A 35 -0.53 6.66 -5.70
C PRO A 35 -1.24 7.04 -7.02
N PRO A 36 -0.66 6.71 -8.18
CA PRO A 36 -1.14 7.12 -9.51
C PRO A 36 -2.60 6.79 -9.83
N VAL A 37 -3.17 5.75 -9.23
CA VAL A 37 -4.60 5.38 -9.34
C VAL A 37 -5.54 6.51 -8.93
N PHE A 38 -5.08 7.41 -8.07
CA PHE A 38 -5.86 8.56 -7.62
C PHE A 38 -5.56 9.83 -8.42
N ARG A 39 -4.94 9.71 -9.60
CA ARG A 39 -4.68 10.84 -10.50
C ARG A 39 -5.96 11.59 -10.86
N GLU A 40 -7.09 10.92 -11.06
CA GLU A 40 -8.39 11.58 -11.28
C GLU A 40 -8.88 12.34 -10.03
N ILE A 41 -8.64 11.81 -8.82
CA ILE A 41 -8.97 12.51 -7.57
C ILE A 41 -8.06 13.71 -7.36
N ARG A 42 -6.77 13.58 -7.67
CA ARG A 42 -5.77 14.66 -7.63
C ARG A 42 -6.09 15.73 -8.67
N GLU A 43 -6.38 15.36 -9.91
CA GLU A 43 -6.75 16.29 -10.98
C GLU A 43 -8.08 16.97 -10.69
N SER A 44 -9.05 16.27 -10.10
CA SER A 44 -10.31 16.86 -9.60
C SER A 44 -10.06 17.84 -8.45
N ALA A 45 -9.18 17.50 -7.51
CA ALA A 45 -8.82 18.38 -6.39
C ALA A 45 -8.01 19.61 -6.84
N ILE A 46 -7.11 19.46 -7.83
CA ILE A 46 -6.34 20.55 -8.44
C ILE A 46 -7.25 21.43 -9.31
N ALA A 47 -8.18 20.84 -10.07
CA ALA A 47 -9.19 21.58 -10.81
C ALA A 47 -10.02 22.46 -9.87
N VAL A 48 -10.36 21.96 -8.68
CA VAL A 48 -11.01 22.74 -7.59
C VAL A 48 -10.09 23.81 -6.98
N GLY A 49 -8.78 23.58 -6.90
CA GLY A 49 -7.81 24.63 -6.53
C GLY A 49 -7.77 25.79 -7.54
N ASN A 50 -8.00 25.50 -8.82
CA ASN A 50 -8.16 26.50 -9.87
C ASN A 50 -9.58 27.10 -9.95
N VAL A 51 -10.56 26.57 -9.21
CA VAL A 51 -11.92 27.16 -9.09
C VAL A 51 -11.88 28.50 -8.35
N ASP A 52 -10.78 28.87 -7.68
CA ASP A 52 -10.58 30.25 -7.18
C ASP A 52 -10.70 31.30 -8.30
N GLN A 53 -10.34 30.97 -9.54
CA GLN A 53 -10.57 31.83 -10.71
C GLN A 53 -12.01 31.76 -11.25
N ILE A 54 -12.69 30.62 -11.09
CA ILE A 54 -14.09 30.40 -11.54
C ILE A 54 -15.09 30.98 -10.50
N MET A 55 -14.69 31.11 -9.24
CA MET A 55 -15.52 31.61 -8.12
C MET A 55 -15.96 33.07 -8.27
N LYS A 56 -15.51 33.79 -9.30
CA LYS A 56 -16.03 35.10 -9.67
C LYS A 56 -17.26 35.06 -10.57
N SER A 57 -17.70 33.89 -11.05
CA SER A 57 -18.92 33.79 -11.88
C SER A 57 -19.71 32.49 -11.67
N VAL A 58 -20.89 32.64 -11.04
CA VAL A 58 -22.18 31.96 -11.39
C VAL A 58 -22.61 30.67 -10.63
N ILE A 59 -21.92 30.16 -9.59
CA ILE A 59 -22.44 29.01 -8.81
C ILE A 59 -22.93 29.43 -7.40
N PRO A 60 -24.20 29.15 -7.01
CA PRO A 60 -24.68 29.46 -5.66
C PRO A 60 -23.91 28.70 -4.58
N LEU A 61 -23.44 29.42 -3.55
CA LEU A 61 -22.60 28.89 -2.46
C LEU A 61 -23.16 27.63 -1.78
N TYR A 62 -24.48 27.50 -1.67
CA TYR A 62 -25.12 26.32 -1.05
C TYR A 62 -24.97 25.05 -1.91
N LYS A 63 -24.97 25.18 -3.25
CA LYS A 63 -24.74 24.02 -4.15
C LYS A 63 -23.29 23.55 -4.08
N ILE A 64 -22.36 24.47 -3.86
CA ILE A 64 -20.95 24.17 -3.63
C ILE A 64 -20.82 23.38 -2.32
N GLN A 65 -21.47 23.83 -1.25
CA GLN A 65 -21.46 23.14 0.04
C GLN A 65 -22.06 21.72 -0.03
N ASP A 66 -23.23 21.55 -0.66
CA ASP A 66 -23.86 20.22 -0.85
C ASP A 66 -22.97 19.27 -1.67
N THR A 67 -22.26 19.82 -2.67
CA THR A 67 -21.32 19.05 -3.49
C THR A 67 -20.10 18.62 -2.67
N PHE A 68 -19.56 19.51 -1.83
CA PHE A 68 -18.47 19.17 -0.92
C PHE A 68 -18.87 18.14 0.14
N GLU A 69 -20.08 18.23 0.70
CA GLU A 69 -20.58 17.24 1.65
C GLU A 69 -20.73 15.86 1.01
N LYS A 70 -21.23 15.79 -0.23
CA LYS A 70 -21.30 14.53 -1.01
C LYS A 70 -19.91 13.97 -1.31
N ILE A 71 -18.96 14.82 -1.71
CA ILE A 71 -17.57 14.41 -1.96
C ILE A 71 -16.92 13.89 -0.67
N SER A 72 -17.04 14.63 0.43
CA SER A 72 -16.50 14.23 1.74
C SER A 72 -17.08 12.90 2.22
N LYS A 73 -18.40 12.72 2.07
CA LYS A 73 -19.06 11.44 2.37
C LYS A 73 -18.56 10.31 1.47
N GLY A 74 -18.38 10.57 0.17
CA GLY A 74 -17.83 9.62 -0.78
C GLY A 74 -16.39 9.20 -0.43
N ILE A 75 -15.52 10.16 -0.08
CA ILE A 75 -14.15 9.90 0.38
C ILE A 75 -14.14 9.02 1.63
N LYS A 76 -15.00 9.33 2.61
CA LYS A 76 -15.11 8.56 3.84
C LYS A 76 -15.55 7.11 3.56
N GLN A 77 -16.56 6.94 2.71
CA GLN A 77 -17.04 5.62 2.30
C GLN A 77 -15.95 4.83 1.58
N THR A 78 -15.24 5.44 0.62
CA THR A 78 -14.12 4.80 -0.07
C THR A 78 -13.00 4.38 0.88
N LYS A 79 -12.70 5.18 1.90
CA LYS A 79 -11.73 4.81 2.94
C LYS A 79 -12.20 3.57 3.72
N GLU A 80 -13.44 3.56 4.18
CA GLU A 80 -14.05 2.42 4.89
C GLU A 80 -14.06 1.15 4.01
N ASP A 81 -14.44 1.28 2.73
CA ASP A 81 -14.42 0.17 1.77
C ASP A 81 -13.01 -0.41 1.58
N MET A 82 -12.00 0.44 1.54
CA MET A 82 -10.62 0.03 1.36
C MET A 82 -10.04 -0.63 2.61
N GLU A 83 -10.38 -0.16 3.81
CA GLU A 83 -9.99 -0.80 5.08
C GLU A 83 -10.60 -2.21 5.18
N VAL A 84 -11.87 -2.39 4.79
CA VAL A 84 -12.51 -3.72 4.74
C VAL A 84 -11.84 -4.59 3.69
N PHE A 85 -11.56 -4.04 2.50
CA PHE A 85 -10.92 -4.78 1.41
C PHE A 85 -9.54 -5.32 1.80
N GLN A 86 -8.74 -4.55 2.53
CA GLN A 86 -7.43 -5.00 3.02
C GLN A 86 -7.52 -6.27 3.86
N VAL A 87 -8.49 -6.33 4.78
CA VAL A 87 -8.68 -7.51 5.63
C VAL A 87 -9.18 -8.68 4.78
N THR A 88 -10.17 -8.43 3.92
CA THR A 88 -10.74 -9.43 3.01
C THR A 88 -9.67 -10.07 2.12
N ILE A 89 -8.85 -9.27 1.45
CA ILE A 89 -7.88 -9.77 0.46
C ILE A 89 -6.74 -10.55 1.13
N VAL A 90 -6.35 -10.16 2.35
CA VAL A 90 -5.40 -10.94 3.17
C VAL A 90 -6.00 -12.27 3.60
N GLU A 91 -7.27 -12.30 4.02
CA GLU A 91 -7.96 -13.55 4.35
C GLU A 91 -8.12 -14.47 3.14
N LEU A 92 -8.16 -13.91 1.93
CA LEU A 92 -8.14 -14.65 0.66
C LEU A 92 -6.72 -15.02 0.21
N GLY A 93 -5.69 -14.70 1.01
CA GLY A 93 -4.30 -15.13 0.80
C GLY A 93 -3.45 -14.20 -0.05
N TYR A 94 -3.95 -13.03 -0.45
CA TYR A 94 -3.23 -12.06 -1.26
C TYR A 94 -2.70 -10.89 -0.43
N PRO A 95 -1.52 -10.34 -0.77
CA PRO A 95 -1.09 -9.08 -0.18
C PRO A 95 -2.01 -7.96 -0.65
N PRO A 96 -2.42 -7.03 0.23
CA PRO A 96 -3.26 -5.92 -0.18
C PRO A 96 -2.47 -4.95 -1.08
N HIS A 97 -3.10 -4.50 -2.17
CA HIS A 97 -2.50 -3.62 -3.18
C HIS A 97 -3.48 -2.51 -3.57
N TYR A 98 -2.96 -1.34 -3.93
CA TYR A 98 -3.77 -0.14 -4.19
C TYR A 98 -4.45 -0.09 -5.57
N ASP A 99 -4.17 -1.07 -6.43
CA ASP A 99 -4.46 -0.96 -7.87
C ASP A 99 -5.71 -1.73 -8.30
N VAL A 100 -6.51 -2.18 -7.34
CA VAL A 100 -7.84 -2.75 -7.62
C VAL A 100 -8.85 -1.60 -7.70
N ASP A 101 -9.73 -1.63 -8.70
CA ASP A 101 -10.75 -0.59 -8.84
C ASP A 101 -11.73 -0.59 -7.64
N ILE A 102 -12.17 0.59 -7.21
CA ILE A 102 -13.06 0.75 -6.04
C ILE A 102 -14.36 -0.04 -6.21
N SER A 103 -14.91 -0.12 -7.43
CA SER A 103 -16.13 -0.88 -7.68
C SER A 103 -15.91 -2.38 -7.50
N GLN A 104 -14.75 -2.89 -7.90
CA GLN A 104 -14.35 -4.29 -7.73
C GLN A 104 -14.04 -4.61 -6.26
N MET A 105 -13.35 -3.72 -5.55
CA MET A 105 -13.13 -3.84 -4.10
C MET A 105 -14.47 -4.00 -3.35
N ARG A 106 -15.45 -3.14 -3.68
CA ARG A 106 -16.80 -3.20 -3.09
C ARG A 106 -17.56 -4.48 -3.46
N MET A 107 -17.39 -4.98 -4.68
CA MET A 107 -17.97 -6.24 -5.12
C MET A 107 -17.41 -7.40 -4.29
N ILE A 108 -16.08 -7.52 -4.22
CA ILE A 108 -15.40 -8.57 -3.45
C ILE A 108 -15.80 -8.53 -1.98
N ASN A 109 -15.79 -7.34 -1.36
CA ASN A 109 -16.21 -7.20 0.04
C ASN A 109 -17.65 -7.66 0.28
N ARG A 110 -18.56 -7.29 -0.63
CA ARG A 110 -19.96 -7.69 -0.53
C ARG A 110 -20.11 -9.20 -0.66
N ASP A 111 -19.50 -9.78 -1.69
CA ASP A 111 -19.58 -11.21 -1.95
C ASP A 111 -18.96 -12.00 -0.79
N PHE A 112 -17.85 -11.51 -0.21
CA PHE A 112 -17.18 -12.15 0.91
C PHE A 112 -18.04 -12.19 2.18
N ILE A 113 -18.79 -11.11 2.44
CA ILE A 113 -19.74 -11.04 3.56
C ILE A 113 -20.93 -11.99 3.34
N VAL A 114 -21.38 -12.15 2.09
CA VAL A 114 -22.53 -13.00 1.74
C VAL A 114 -22.14 -14.48 1.75
N ASP A 115 -21.08 -14.83 1.03
CA ASP A 115 -20.56 -16.18 0.92
C ASP A 115 -19.05 -16.17 0.65
N LYS A 116 -18.26 -16.23 1.72
CA LYS A 116 -16.80 -16.34 1.65
C LYS A 116 -16.34 -17.50 0.75
N LYS A 117 -17.04 -18.64 0.74
CA LYS A 117 -16.60 -19.81 -0.06
C LYS A 117 -16.68 -19.52 -1.54
N GLN A 118 -17.75 -18.87 -1.98
CA GLN A 118 -17.91 -18.45 -3.37
C GLN A 118 -16.76 -17.53 -3.81
N VAL A 119 -16.32 -16.60 -2.96
CA VAL A 119 -15.21 -15.71 -3.31
C VAL A 119 -13.89 -16.46 -3.44
N VAL A 120 -13.63 -17.42 -2.55
CA VAL A 120 -12.43 -18.27 -2.63
C VAL A 120 -12.36 -19.03 -3.96
N GLU A 121 -13.50 -19.40 -4.55
CA GLU A 121 -13.53 -20.11 -5.84
C GLU A 121 -13.08 -19.25 -7.02
N TYR A 122 -13.28 -17.92 -6.99
CA TYR A 122 -12.96 -17.05 -8.13
C TYR A 122 -11.78 -16.09 -7.90
N ILE A 123 -11.33 -15.90 -6.65
CA ILE A 123 -10.38 -14.82 -6.33
C ILE A 123 -9.07 -14.94 -7.13
N ASP A 124 -8.56 -16.15 -7.34
CA ASP A 124 -7.34 -16.38 -8.10
C ASP A 124 -7.51 -15.96 -9.57
N GLU A 125 -8.66 -16.26 -10.18
CA GLU A 125 -8.99 -15.84 -11.55
C GLU A 125 -9.19 -14.32 -11.64
N PHE A 126 -9.87 -13.73 -10.66
CA PHE A 126 -10.04 -12.29 -10.57
C PHE A 126 -8.68 -11.58 -10.49
N MET A 127 -7.78 -12.06 -9.63
CA MET A 127 -6.45 -11.47 -9.46
C MET A 127 -5.59 -11.68 -10.71
N ALA A 128 -5.68 -12.83 -11.37
CA ALA A 128 -5.00 -13.06 -12.64
C ALA A 128 -5.51 -12.17 -13.79
N TRP A 129 -6.81 -11.86 -13.79
CA TRP A 129 -7.40 -10.95 -14.77
C TRP A 129 -7.05 -9.49 -14.48
N ASN A 130 -7.05 -9.08 -13.21
CA ASN A 130 -6.72 -7.72 -12.80
C ASN A 130 -5.22 -7.41 -12.96
N TYR A 131 -4.37 -8.42 -12.79
CA TYR A 131 -2.91 -8.33 -12.93
C TYR A 131 -2.41 -9.17 -14.09
N ASP A 132 -2.89 -8.84 -15.29
CA ASP A 132 -2.48 -9.50 -16.52
C ASP A 132 -1.01 -9.22 -16.88
N ALA A 133 -0.54 -9.83 -17.98
CA ALA A 133 0.84 -9.64 -18.44
C ALA A 133 1.19 -8.17 -18.73
N THR A 134 0.21 -7.34 -19.08
CA THR A 134 0.39 -5.90 -19.33
C THR A 134 0.61 -5.17 -18.01
N ALA A 135 -0.25 -5.39 -17.01
CA ALA A 135 -0.14 -4.80 -15.69
C ALA A 135 1.21 -5.16 -15.01
N ILE A 136 1.62 -6.44 -15.09
CA ILE A 136 2.91 -6.88 -14.55
C ILE A 136 4.10 -6.22 -15.29
N TYR A 137 3.97 -5.97 -16.59
CA TYR A 137 4.99 -5.25 -17.35
C TYR A 137 5.04 -3.75 -17.01
N GLU A 138 3.89 -3.13 -16.71
CA GLU A 138 3.84 -1.74 -16.24
C GLU A 138 4.54 -1.57 -14.88
N MET A 139 4.39 -2.53 -13.97
CA MET A 139 5.17 -2.57 -12.73
C MET A 139 6.68 -2.61 -13.01
N LEU A 140 7.13 -3.40 -13.99
CA LEU A 140 8.54 -3.42 -14.39
C LEU A 140 9.03 -2.05 -14.86
N ILE A 141 8.26 -1.36 -15.71
CA ILE A 141 8.60 0.00 -16.18
C ILE A 141 8.75 0.95 -15.00
N LYS A 142 7.82 0.90 -14.04
CA LYS A 142 7.88 1.69 -12.79
C LYS A 142 9.16 1.36 -12.02
N TRP A 143 9.52 0.09 -11.87
CA TRP A 143 10.75 -0.34 -11.18
C TRP A 143 12.03 0.10 -11.88
N GLU A 144 12.07 0.07 -13.21
CA GLU A 144 13.21 0.55 -14.02
C GLU A 144 13.52 2.03 -13.77
N GLY A 145 12.51 2.83 -13.43
CA GLY A 145 12.66 4.23 -13.07
C GLY A 145 13.26 4.47 -11.68
N LYS A 146 13.40 3.44 -10.83
CA LYS A 146 13.85 3.59 -9.44
C LYS A 146 15.36 3.34 -9.29
N LYS A 147 16.11 4.40 -8.94
CA LYS A 147 17.57 4.32 -8.77
C LYS A 147 18.02 3.24 -7.76
N PHE A 148 17.28 3.05 -6.67
CA PHE A 148 17.63 2.06 -5.65
C PHE A 148 17.44 0.60 -6.12
N LEU A 149 16.77 0.36 -7.25
CA LEU A 149 16.60 -0.96 -7.86
C LEU A 149 17.62 -1.26 -8.97
N GLU A 150 18.50 -0.32 -9.32
CA GLU A 150 19.42 -0.45 -10.47
C GLU A 150 20.23 -1.76 -10.45
N ARG A 151 20.71 -2.17 -9.28
CA ARG A 151 21.49 -3.41 -9.12
C ARG A 151 20.66 -4.69 -9.26
N ARG A 152 19.34 -4.60 -9.10
CA ARG A 152 18.39 -5.72 -9.18
C ARG A 152 17.68 -5.80 -10.52
N ILE A 153 17.78 -4.77 -11.36
CA ILE A 153 16.85 -4.62 -12.49
C ILE A 153 16.92 -5.78 -13.50
N GLN A 154 18.11 -6.36 -13.71
CA GLN A 154 18.24 -7.54 -14.58
C GLN A 154 17.54 -8.78 -14.00
N ILE A 155 17.56 -8.94 -12.67
CA ILE A 155 16.82 -10.00 -11.98
C ILE A 155 15.33 -9.76 -12.15
N LEU A 156 14.85 -8.54 -11.93
CA LEU A 156 13.44 -8.18 -12.03
C LEU A 156 12.88 -8.35 -13.46
N ARG A 157 13.66 -7.97 -14.49
CA ARG A 157 13.31 -8.25 -15.90
C ARG A 157 13.12 -9.73 -16.16
N ASN A 158 14.00 -10.58 -15.61
CA ASN A 158 13.89 -12.02 -15.76
C ASN A 158 12.69 -12.59 -14.98
N VAL A 159 12.38 -12.06 -13.80
CA VAL A 159 11.19 -12.44 -13.03
C VAL A 159 9.92 -12.17 -13.83
N VAL A 160 9.76 -10.95 -14.36
CA VAL A 160 8.58 -10.55 -15.13
C VAL A 160 8.44 -11.37 -16.40
N LYS A 161 9.56 -11.59 -17.11
CA LYS A 161 9.58 -12.48 -18.28
C LYS A 161 9.17 -13.91 -17.90
N ALA A 162 9.71 -14.46 -16.82
CA ALA A 162 9.38 -15.80 -16.36
C ALA A 162 7.90 -15.93 -15.99
N HIS A 163 7.34 -14.94 -15.28
CA HIS A 163 5.93 -14.88 -14.93
C HIS A 163 5.03 -14.91 -16.17
N ASN A 164 5.28 -13.99 -17.12
CA ASN A 164 4.49 -13.87 -18.35
C ASN A 164 4.63 -15.09 -19.28
N GLN A 165 5.67 -15.91 -19.10
CA GLN A 165 5.89 -17.15 -19.84
C GLN A 165 5.40 -18.40 -19.11
N GLY A 166 4.74 -18.26 -17.95
CA GLY A 166 4.27 -19.38 -17.14
C GLY A 166 5.37 -20.14 -16.38
N MET A 167 6.60 -19.60 -16.35
CA MET A 167 7.74 -20.18 -15.64
C MET A 167 7.72 -19.77 -14.16
N TYR A 168 6.60 -20.06 -13.47
CA TYR A 168 6.31 -19.52 -12.14
C TYR A 168 7.32 -19.91 -11.07
N HIS A 169 7.88 -21.14 -11.11
CA HIS A 169 8.97 -21.52 -10.19
C HIS A 169 10.16 -20.55 -10.25
N LEU A 170 10.54 -20.11 -11.45
CA LEU A 170 11.66 -19.18 -11.64
C LEU A 170 11.28 -17.76 -11.22
N ALA A 171 10.07 -17.31 -11.54
CA ALA A 171 9.58 -16.00 -11.13
C ALA A 171 9.56 -15.89 -9.60
N VAL A 172 9.01 -16.91 -8.92
CA VAL A 172 8.89 -16.96 -7.46
C VAL A 172 10.26 -16.97 -6.78
N LEU A 173 11.17 -17.87 -7.19
CA LEU A 173 12.53 -17.91 -6.65
C LEU A 173 13.30 -16.61 -6.89
N GLY A 174 13.16 -16.06 -8.11
CA GLY A 174 13.82 -14.85 -8.53
C GLY A 174 13.43 -13.64 -7.69
N ILE A 175 12.16 -13.53 -7.29
CA ILE A 175 11.67 -12.37 -6.54
C ILE A 175 11.76 -12.56 -5.01
N ILE A 176 11.42 -13.74 -4.48
CA ILE A 176 11.37 -13.97 -3.03
C ILE A 176 12.77 -13.91 -2.40
N SER A 177 13.80 -14.26 -3.16
CA SER A 177 15.21 -14.12 -2.76
C SER A 177 15.63 -12.65 -2.62
N GLN A 178 14.92 -11.71 -3.22
CA GLN A 178 15.26 -10.29 -3.21
C GLN A 178 14.63 -9.52 -2.05
N TYR A 179 13.60 -10.03 -1.37
CA TYR A 179 12.88 -9.27 -0.35
C TYR A 179 13.78 -8.75 0.78
N GLU A 180 14.56 -9.63 1.41
CA GLU A 180 15.43 -9.22 2.51
C GLU A 180 16.49 -8.23 2.03
N GLY A 181 17.14 -8.51 0.90
CA GLY A 181 18.17 -7.65 0.34
C GLY A 181 17.63 -6.28 -0.08
N LEU A 182 16.41 -6.20 -0.62
CA LEU A 182 15.75 -4.95 -0.98
C LEU A 182 15.58 -4.06 0.26
N ILE A 183 15.05 -4.62 1.35
CA ILE A 183 14.79 -3.89 2.59
C ILE A 183 16.11 -3.49 3.27
N VAL A 184 17.09 -4.40 3.33
CA VAL A 184 18.43 -4.13 3.90
C VAL A 184 19.12 -2.97 3.17
N ASP A 185 19.09 -2.97 1.84
CA ASP A 185 19.69 -1.93 1.03
C ASP A 185 18.98 -0.58 1.22
N ALA A 186 17.65 -0.56 1.33
CA ALA A 186 16.87 0.65 1.56
C ALA A 186 17.29 1.40 2.83
N PHE A 187 17.62 0.67 3.90
CA PHE A 187 18.14 1.24 5.15
C PHE A 187 19.67 1.36 5.18
N SER A 188 20.37 1.00 4.11
CA SER A 188 21.84 0.99 4.03
C SER A 188 22.50 0.21 5.17
N ILE A 189 21.89 -0.89 5.61
CA ILE A 189 22.44 -1.74 6.67
C ILE A 189 23.57 -2.61 6.11
N THR A 190 24.72 -2.59 6.78
CA THR A 190 25.89 -3.42 6.44
C THR A 190 26.12 -4.49 7.50
N GLY A 191 26.80 -5.58 7.15
CA GLY A 191 27.12 -6.68 8.06
C GLY A 191 26.02 -7.74 8.17
N PHE A 192 26.14 -8.63 9.16
CA PHE A 192 25.20 -9.75 9.33
C PHE A 192 23.79 -9.25 9.72
N VAL A 193 22.77 -9.81 9.06
CA VAL A 193 21.34 -9.56 9.30
C VAL A 193 20.72 -10.89 9.74
N ASN A 194 20.30 -10.96 11.00
CA ASN A 194 19.54 -12.09 11.53
C ASN A 194 18.05 -11.74 11.59
N GLY A 195 17.19 -12.72 11.93
CA GLY A 195 15.75 -12.52 12.02
C GLY A 195 15.34 -11.35 12.94
N SER A 196 16.09 -11.08 14.01
CA SER A 196 15.78 -9.94 14.90
C SER A 196 16.10 -8.59 14.29
N ILE A 197 17.15 -8.49 13.46
CA ILE A 197 17.46 -7.28 12.70
C ILE A 197 16.46 -7.12 11.55
N GLN A 198 16.14 -8.21 10.84
CA GLN A 198 15.12 -8.20 9.80
C GLN A 198 13.76 -7.71 10.33
N GLN A 199 13.37 -8.12 11.54
CA GLN A 199 12.18 -7.64 12.22
C GLN A 199 12.21 -6.12 12.42
N ILE A 200 13.33 -5.58 12.93
CA ILE A 200 13.49 -4.12 13.11
C ILE A 200 13.30 -3.41 11.77
N LEU A 201 13.94 -3.90 10.70
CA LEU A 201 13.82 -3.27 9.38
C LEU A 201 12.38 -3.25 8.87
N LEU A 202 11.65 -4.36 9.01
CA LEU A 202 10.24 -4.45 8.63
C LEU A 202 9.35 -3.52 9.46
N GLU A 203 9.59 -3.41 10.77
CA GLU A 203 8.84 -2.49 11.62
C GLU A 203 9.09 -1.03 11.24
N TYR A 204 10.33 -0.70 10.89
CA TYR A 204 10.68 0.65 10.46
C TYR A 204 10.09 1.01 9.09
N LEU A 205 9.98 0.03 8.20
CA LEU A 205 9.37 0.18 6.88
C LEU A 205 7.83 0.24 6.93
N LEU A 206 7.18 -0.59 7.76
CA LEU A 206 5.76 -0.92 7.63
C LEU A 206 4.90 -0.63 8.88
N LYS A 207 5.45 -0.23 10.03
CA LYS A 207 4.64 0.17 11.21
C LYS A 207 4.59 1.68 11.39
N HIS A 208 4.32 2.40 10.32
CA HIS A 208 4.22 3.85 10.39
C HIS A 208 2.75 4.32 10.41
N GLU A 209 2.32 4.94 11.51
CA GLU A 209 0.94 5.43 11.68
C GLU A 209 0.59 6.62 10.77
N SER A 210 1.57 7.24 10.09
CA SER A 210 1.36 8.54 9.41
C SER A 210 1.83 8.65 7.95
N MET A 211 2.22 7.57 7.29
CA MET A 211 2.64 7.62 5.87
C MET A 211 1.48 7.31 4.93
N ASN A 212 0.72 6.24 5.21
CA ASN A 212 -0.45 5.89 4.41
C ASN A 212 -1.77 6.25 5.11
N SER A 213 -2.54 7.15 4.49
CA SER A 213 -3.85 7.63 4.99
C SER A 213 -4.92 6.52 5.13
N PHE A 214 -4.57 5.30 4.71
CA PHE A 214 -5.43 4.13 4.61
C PHE A 214 -4.94 2.88 5.37
N GLY A 215 -3.81 2.92 6.08
CA GLY A 215 -3.44 1.88 7.06
C GLY A 215 -2.94 0.52 6.55
N PHE A 216 -2.63 0.38 5.25
CA PHE A 216 -2.14 -0.87 4.66
C PHE A 216 -0.86 -1.39 5.31
N ASP A 217 0.02 -0.50 5.77
CA ASP A 217 1.37 -0.86 6.20
C ASP A 217 1.34 -1.90 7.32
N LYS A 218 0.43 -1.73 8.30
CA LYS A 218 0.27 -2.71 9.38
C LYS A 218 -0.25 -4.05 8.85
N VAL A 219 -1.22 -4.03 7.94
CA VAL A 219 -1.80 -5.25 7.36
C VAL A 219 -0.75 -6.01 6.54
N ILE A 220 0.07 -5.29 5.76
CA ILE A 220 1.20 -5.86 5.01
C ILE A 220 2.27 -6.39 5.96
N PHE A 221 2.58 -5.68 7.04
CA PHE A 221 3.50 -6.15 8.06
C PHE A 221 3.05 -7.50 8.65
N ASP A 222 1.77 -7.61 9.00
CA ASP A 222 1.19 -8.84 9.53
C ASP A 222 1.18 -9.96 8.47
N TYR A 223 0.85 -9.64 7.22
CA TYR A 223 0.92 -10.55 6.07
C TYR A 223 2.34 -11.09 5.85
N TYR A 224 3.34 -10.21 5.83
CA TYR A 224 4.74 -10.56 5.60
C TYR A 224 5.25 -11.52 6.69
N ASN A 225 4.95 -11.26 7.95
CA ASN A 225 5.34 -12.14 9.05
C ASN A 225 4.66 -13.50 8.99
N SER A 226 3.35 -13.52 8.68
CA SER A 226 2.54 -14.75 8.71
C SER A 226 2.74 -15.64 7.49
N ASN A 227 3.15 -15.06 6.35
CA ASN A 227 3.26 -15.79 5.09
C ASN A 227 4.70 -15.93 4.58
N ILE A 228 5.53 -14.89 4.71
CA ILE A 228 6.90 -14.90 4.16
C ILE A 228 7.91 -15.42 5.19
N LEU A 229 7.86 -14.90 6.43
CA LEU A 229 8.80 -15.25 7.49
C LEU A 229 8.39 -16.46 8.32
N VAL A 230 7.27 -17.09 7.99
CA VAL A 230 6.80 -18.28 8.69
C VAL A 230 7.87 -19.38 8.66
N SER A 231 8.10 -19.97 9.83
CA SER A 231 9.00 -21.10 9.99
C SER A 231 8.36 -22.37 9.42
N PHE A 232 9.19 -23.33 9.02
CA PHE A 232 8.72 -24.63 8.54
C PHE A 232 9.57 -25.76 9.11
N ARG A 233 9.06 -26.99 9.03
CA ARG A 233 9.76 -28.23 9.38
C ARG A 233 9.63 -29.20 8.21
N HIS A 234 10.70 -29.92 7.89
CA HIS A 234 10.67 -30.89 6.80
C HIS A 234 9.68 -32.02 7.12
N GLY A 235 8.79 -32.31 6.16
CA GLY A 235 7.78 -33.38 6.27
C GLY A 235 6.51 -32.99 7.02
N GLU A 236 6.40 -31.74 7.50
CA GLU A 236 5.17 -31.19 8.08
C GLU A 236 4.39 -30.38 7.03
N GLU A 237 3.08 -30.24 7.25
CA GLU A 237 2.24 -29.37 6.43
C GLU A 237 2.67 -27.91 6.59
N LEU A 238 2.69 -27.17 5.47
CA LEU A 238 3.07 -25.78 5.47
C LEU A 238 1.89 -24.91 5.90
N GLY A 239 2.15 -23.98 6.82
CA GLY A 239 1.13 -23.02 7.28
C GLY A 239 0.88 -21.86 6.32
N ALA A 240 1.62 -21.76 5.20
CA ALA A 240 1.44 -20.72 4.18
C ALA A 240 2.04 -21.14 2.84
N ASP A 241 1.40 -20.72 1.74
CA ASP A 241 1.82 -21.06 0.37
C ASP A 241 3.16 -20.41 -0.03
N ILE A 242 3.52 -19.28 0.59
CA ILE A 242 4.65 -18.42 0.17
C ILE A 242 5.75 -18.26 1.23
N SER A 243 5.94 -19.27 2.09
CA SER A 243 7.05 -19.29 3.05
C SER A 243 8.40 -19.20 2.33
N ARG A 244 9.12 -18.08 2.54
CA ARG A 244 10.48 -17.89 1.97
C ARG A 244 11.43 -18.98 2.44
N HIS A 245 11.37 -19.33 3.72
CA HIS A 245 12.23 -20.37 4.27
C HIS A 245 11.93 -21.73 3.63
N ALA A 246 10.65 -22.12 3.54
CA ALA A 246 10.28 -23.40 2.97
C ALA A 246 10.67 -23.48 1.49
N ILE A 247 10.42 -22.43 0.70
CA ILE A 247 10.75 -22.40 -0.72
C ILE A 247 12.27 -22.43 -0.93
N LEU A 248 13.03 -21.53 -0.29
CA LEU A 248 14.48 -21.42 -0.52
C LEU A 248 15.29 -22.61 0.03
N HIS A 249 14.74 -23.34 1.00
CA HIS A 249 15.36 -24.56 1.55
C HIS A 249 14.75 -25.86 1.01
N GLY A 250 13.87 -25.79 -0.01
CA GLY A 250 13.29 -26.97 -0.66
C GLY A 250 12.30 -27.75 0.21
N GLY A 251 11.79 -27.16 1.29
CA GLY A 251 10.68 -27.68 2.07
C GLY A 251 9.31 -27.50 1.41
N HIS A 252 9.20 -26.57 0.46
CA HIS A 252 8.04 -26.41 -0.42
C HIS A 252 8.50 -26.51 -1.88
N THR A 253 7.94 -27.44 -2.66
CA THR A 253 8.33 -27.66 -4.08
C THR A 253 7.24 -27.28 -5.08
N ASP A 254 5.99 -27.26 -4.65
CA ASP A 254 4.82 -27.13 -5.53
C ASP A 254 4.32 -25.67 -5.61
N TYR A 255 5.16 -24.72 -5.20
CA TYR A 255 4.87 -23.28 -5.19
C TYR A 255 4.77 -22.63 -6.59
N GLY A 256 5.14 -23.34 -7.66
CA GLY A 256 5.23 -22.78 -9.01
C GLY A 256 3.89 -22.62 -9.71
N THR A 257 2.97 -21.85 -9.13
CA THR A 257 1.65 -21.56 -9.69
C THR A 257 1.49 -20.08 -10.03
N LEU A 258 0.54 -19.77 -10.91
CA LEU A 258 0.21 -18.37 -11.25
C LEU A 258 -0.18 -17.55 -10.01
N PRO A 259 -1.10 -18.00 -9.13
CA PRO A 259 -1.48 -17.25 -7.94
C PRO A 259 -0.29 -16.96 -7.01
N VAL A 260 0.57 -17.95 -6.77
CA VAL A 260 1.76 -17.75 -5.93
C VAL A 260 2.71 -16.75 -6.57
N SER A 261 2.94 -16.84 -7.88
CA SER A 261 3.78 -15.88 -8.59
C SER A 261 3.23 -14.45 -8.54
N LEU A 262 1.90 -14.28 -8.65
CA LEU A 262 1.26 -12.97 -8.50
C LEU A 262 1.44 -12.43 -7.07
N LYS A 263 1.12 -13.23 -6.05
CA LYS A 263 1.26 -12.83 -4.63
C LYS A 263 2.65 -12.29 -4.35
N VAL A 264 3.70 -12.97 -4.81
CA VAL A 264 5.07 -12.51 -4.55
C VAL A 264 5.49 -11.27 -5.37
N ILE A 265 4.95 -11.09 -6.59
CA ILE A 265 5.20 -9.88 -7.39
C ILE A 265 4.48 -8.68 -6.78
N LEU A 266 3.21 -8.83 -6.40
CA LEU A 266 2.41 -7.76 -5.79
C LEU A 266 2.99 -7.31 -4.45
N LEU A 267 3.45 -8.25 -3.63
CA LEU A 267 4.15 -7.89 -2.39
C LEU A 267 5.47 -7.17 -2.67
N PHE A 268 6.20 -7.55 -3.73
CA PHE A 268 7.41 -6.82 -4.12
C PHE A 268 7.10 -5.39 -4.52
N ASP A 269 6.08 -5.18 -5.37
CA ASP A 269 5.67 -3.84 -5.81
C ASP A 269 5.29 -2.95 -4.62
N PHE A 270 4.50 -3.49 -3.69
CA PHE A 270 4.16 -2.79 -2.45
C PHE A 270 5.41 -2.37 -1.66
N LEU A 271 6.39 -3.27 -1.49
CA LEU A 271 7.62 -2.95 -0.76
C LEU A 271 8.45 -1.86 -1.47
N VAL A 272 8.45 -1.85 -2.81
CA VAL A 272 9.11 -0.80 -3.59
C VAL A 272 8.49 0.57 -3.31
N ASP A 273 7.15 0.65 -3.25
CA ASP A 273 6.44 1.88 -2.92
C ASP A 273 6.70 2.33 -1.48
N ALA A 274 6.62 1.41 -0.52
CA ALA A 274 6.93 1.70 0.88
C ALA A 274 8.37 2.22 1.07
N ILE A 275 9.33 1.71 0.28
CA ILE A 275 10.72 2.18 0.31
C ILE A 275 10.86 3.57 -0.30
N GLU A 276 10.13 3.88 -1.36
CA GLU A 276 10.16 5.21 -1.97
C GLU A 276 9.68 6.31 -1.01
N GLU A 277 8.80 5.97 -0.07
CA GLU A 277 8.27 6.88 0.94
C GLU A 277 9.18 7.06 2.18
N LEU A 278 10.28 6.31 2.28
CA LEU A 278 11.19 6.42 3.43
C LEU A 278 11.86 7.79 3.51
N THR A 279 11.77 8.40 4.69
CA THR A 279 12.48 9.65 4.98
C THR A 279 13.91 9.41 5.48
N PRO A 280 14.85 10.34 5.25
CA PRO A 280 16.21 10.25 5.79
C PRO A 280 16.24 10.07 7.31
N GLU A 281 15.34 10.73 8.04
CA GLU A 281 15.22 10.61 9.49
C GLU A 281 14.86 9.19 9.88
N ARG A 282 13.89 8.58 9.19
CA ARG A 282 13.46 7.20 9.46
C ARG A 282 14.57 6.20 9.18
N ILE A 283 15.34 6.42 8.12
CA ILE A 283 16.50 5.60 7.80
C ILE A 283 17.53 5.67 8.94
N LEU A 284 17.83 6.87 9.43
CA LEU A 284 18.77 7.08 10.52
C LEU A 284 18.29 6.43 11.83
N GLU A 285 17.02 6.59 12.19
CA GLU A 285 16.44 5.95 13.38
C GLU A 285 16.55 4.43 13.32
N CYS A 286 16.27 3.84 12.15
CA CYS A 286 16.38 2.40 11.95
C CYS A 286 17.83 1.93 12.12
N GLN A 287 18.79 2.64 11.51
CA GLN A 287 20.22 2.35 11.64
C GLN A 287 20.67 2.36 13.10
N MET A 288 20.25 3.38 13.87
CA MET A 288 20.55 3.47 15.30
C MET A 288 19.95 2.30 16.10
N ALA A 289 18.72 1.89 15.78
CA ALA A 289 18.06 0.75 16.43
C ALA A 289 18.82 -0.57 16.14
N VAL A 290 19.27 -0.77 14.89
CA VAL A 290 20.07 -1.94 14.50
C VAL A 290 21.42 -1.95 15.21
N GLU A 291 22.12 -0.81 15.29
CA GLU A 291 23.38 -0.70 16.04
C GLU A 291 23.22 -1.02 17.52
N GLN A 292 22.14 -0.51 18.14
CA GLN A 292 21.83 -0.82 19.53
C GLN A 292 21.56 -2.32 19.73
N LYS A 293 20.85 -2.95 18.79
CA LYS A 293 20.57 -4.39 18.84
C LYS A 293 21.86 -5.22 18.73
N ARG A 294 22.83 -4.80 17.92
CA ARG A 294 24.13 -5.48 17.76
C ARG A 294 25.04 -5.39 18.98
N LYS A 295 24.83 -4.41 19.86
CA LYS A 295 25.60 -4.23 21.11
C LYS A 295 25.07 -5.10 22.26
N LYS A 296 23.90 -5.71 22.12
CA LYS A 296 23.28 -6.61 23.10
C LYS A 296 23.58 -8.06 22.77
#